data_AF-A0A523AUV8-F1
#
_entry.id   AF-A0A523AUV8-F1
#
_cell.length_a   1.000
_cell.length_b   1.000
_cell.length_c   1.000
_cell.angle_alpha   90.00
_cell.angle_beta   90.00
_cell.angle_gamma   90.00
#
_symmetry.space_group_name_H-M   'P 1'
#
loop_
_entity.id
_entity.type
_entity.pdbx_description
1 polymer ?
#
loop_
_entity_poly.entity_id
_entity_poly.type
_entity_poly.pdbx_seq_one_letter_code
_entity_poly.pdbx_strand_id
1 'polypeptide(L)'
;MEKPRPDLLSCLRGISLEGWKVVSEGEVKEETLLGTPGKGEGFFRIWEEEKGRRLALYALLFPSPEEAKNCLQEILARLGDWLYESHPERGHFYLERENLDGAAWKKEGILVLLLLGEAKKGEASAFLAPLPEALKPL
;
A
#
# COMPACT_ATOMS: atom_id res chain seq x y z
N MET A 1 -2.54 8.06 -26.67
CA MET A 1 -2.20 9.16 -25.75
C MET A 1 -1.86 8.53 -24.42
N GLU A 2 -0.59 8.54 -24.01
CA GLU A 2 -0.21 8.12 -22.66
C GLU A 2 -0.80 9.12 -21.67
N LYS A 3 -1.58 8.66 -20.69
CA LYS A 3 -1.98 9.51 -19.57
C LYS A 3 -0.70 9.92 -18.82
N PRO A 4 -0.56 11.18 -18.39
CA PRO A 4 0.58 11.59 -17.58
C PRO A 4 0.64 10.72 -16.33
N ARG A 5 1.83 10.19 -16.02
CA ARG A 5 2.05 9.42 -14.79
C ARG A 5 1.68 10.30 -13.59
N PRO A 6 0.91 9.79 -12.63
CA PRO A 6 0.49 10.60 -11.48
C PRO A 6 1.70 10.96 -10.63
N ASP A 7 1.69 12.20 -10.13
CA ASP A 7 2.63 12.65 -9.10
C ASP A 7 2.26 11.95 -7.78
N LEU A 8 2.85 10.78 -7.54
CA LEU A 8 2.58 9.95 -6.37
C LEU A 8 2.80 10.71 -5.06
N LEU A 9 3.84 11.53 -4.97
CA LEU A 9 4.14 12.27 -3.75
C LEU A 9 3.03 13.28 -3.45
N SER A 10 2.59 14.02 -4.46
CA SER A 10 1.44 14.93 -4.31
C SER A 10 0.15 14.17 -3.98
N CYS A 11 -0.09 13.00 -4.57
CA CYS A 11 -1.23 12.15 -4.22
C CYS A 11 -1.22 11.74 -2.75
N LEU A 12 -0.06 11.29 -2.23
CA LEU A 12 0.07 10.89 -0.82
C LEU A 12 -0.07 12.08 0.13
N ARG A 13 0.53 13.23 -0.22
CA ARG A 13 0.46 14.45 0.59
C ARG A 13 -0.94 15.05 0.66
N GLY A 14 -1.78 14.81 -0.34
CA GLY A 14 -3.18 15.22 -0.38
C GLY A 14 -4.10 14.42 0.53
N ILE A 15 -3.64 13.30 1.13
CA ILE A 15 -4.46 12.48 2.02
C ILE A 15 -4.47 13.10 3.43
N SER A 16 -5.68 13.46 3.87
CA SER A 16 -5.97 13.89 5.24
C SER A 16 -6.90 12.89 5.91
N LEU A 17 -6.53 12.43 7.09
CA LEU A 17 -7.28 11.45 7.88
C LEU A 17 -7.69 12.12 9.20
N GLU A 18 -8.99 12.20 9.47
CA GLU A 18 -9.51 12.85 10.67
C GLU A 18 -9.06 12.10 11.93
N GLY A 19 -8.44 12.80 12.88
CA GLY A 19 -7.91 12.21 14.12
C GLY A 19 -6.53 11.56 13.99
N TRP A 20 -5.91 11.63 12.81
CA TRP A 20 -4.60 11.05 12.53
C TRP A 20 -3.57 12.13 12.19
N LYS A 21 -2.34 11.99 12.69
CA LYS A 21 -1.22 12.91 12.42
C LYS A 21 -0.16 12.22 11.60
N VAL A 22 0.42 12.94 10.63
CA VAL A 22 1.57 12.43 9.88
C VAL A 22 2.79 12.42 10.81
N VAL A 23 3.42 11.26 10.94
CA VAL A 23 4.61 11.08 11.78
C VAL A 23 5.86 10.76 10.97
N SER A 24 5.70 10.31 9.72
CA SER A 24 6.82 10.05 8.82
C SER A 24 6.37 10.06 7.35
N GLU A 25 7.25 10.47 6.46
CA GLU A 25 7.13 10.31 5.02
C GLU A 25 8.53 10.25 4.39
N GLY A 26 8.64 9.61 3.23
CA GLY A 26 9.93 9.49 2.54
C GLY A 26 9.85 8.68 1.26
N GLU A 27 11.02 8.50 0.66
CA GLU A 27 11.21 7.65 -0.52
C GLU A 27 11.30 6.18 -0.13
N VAL A 28 10.83 5.30 -1.00
CA VAL A 28 10.91 3.84 -0.83
C VAL A 28 11.26 3.18 -2.15
N LYS A 29 12.03 2.09 -2.07
CA LYS A 29 12.33 1.22 -3.20
C LYS A 29 11.68 -0.14 -3.00
N GLU A 30 11.42 -0.85 -4.09
CA GLU A 30 10.88 -2.22 -4.07
C GLU A 30 11.70 -3.15 -3.15
N GLU A 31 13.02 -2.99 -3.13
CA GLU A 31 13.94 -3.73 -2.25
C GLU A 31 13.58 -3.58 -0.77
N THR A 32 13.01 -2.44 -0.35
CA THR A 32 12.55 -2.25 1.04
C THR A 32 11.36 -3.15 1.37
N LEU A 33 10.54 -3.53 0.39
CA LEU A 33 9.38 -4.41 0.58
C LEU A 33 9.75 -5.89 0.45
N LEU A 34 10.60 -6.23 -0.53
CA LEU A 34 10.90 -7.62 -0.89
C LEU A 34 12.28 -8.11 -0.43
N GLY A 35 13.18 -7.23 0.01
CA GLY A 35 14.56 -7.59 0.37
C GLY A 35 15.41 -8.05 -0.82
N THR A 36 14.94 -7.81 -2.05
CA THR A 36 15.62 -8.14 -3.30
C THR A 36 15.66 -6.92 -4.22
N PRO A 37 16.73 -6.72 -5.00
CA PRO A 37 16.82 -5.60 -5.94
C PRO A 37 15.64 -5.59 -6.90
N GLY A 38 15.08 -4.40 -7.10
CA GLY A 38 13.87 -4.20 -7.87
C GLY A 38 13.91 -2.89 -8.66
N LYS A 39 12.89 -2.67 -9.49
CA LYS A 39 12.75 -1.47 -10.33
C LYS A 39 11.66 -0.52 -9.84
N GLY A 40 10.86 -0.94 -8.85
CA GLY A 40 9.86 -0.08 -8.24
C GLY A 40 10.50 0.99 -7.37
N GLU A 41 10.14 2.25 -7.60
CA GLU A 41 10.51 3.39 -6.77
C GLU A 41 9.28 4.22 -6.46
N GLY A 42 9.21 4.81 -5.27
CA GLY A 42 8.10 5.68 -4.93
C GLY A 42 8.22 6.24 -3.54
N PHE A 43 7.10 6.36 -2.86
CA PHE A 43 7.00 7.07 -1.61
C PHE A 43 6.16 6.32 -0.59
N PHE A 44 6.43 6.60 0.66
CA PHE A 44 5.60 6.15 1.77
C PHE A 44 5.17 7.34 2.63
N ARG A 45 4.06 7.14 3.34
CA ARG A 45 3.59 8.05 4.38
C ARG A 45 2.98 7.26 5.52
N ILE A 46 3.28 7.68 6.74
CA ILE A 46 2.84 7.04 7.97
C ILE A 46 2.06 8.07 8.80
N TRP A 47 0.87 7.66 9.21
CA TRP A 47 0.04 8.38 10.15
C TRP A 47 -0.03 7.63 11.48
N GLU A 48 -0.20 8.37 12.56
CA GLU A 48 -0.44 7.86 13.91
C GLU A 48 -1.70 8.52 14.48
N GLU A 49 -2.62 7.72 15.02
CA GLU A 49 -3.76 8.23 15.79
C GLU A 49 -3.37 8.46 17.26
N GLU A 50 -4.18 9.21 17.99
CA GLU A 50 -3.89 9.61 19.37
C GLU A 50 -3.63 8.44 20.35
N LYS A 51 -4.19 7.26 20.07
CA LYS A 51 -3.99 6.04 20.86
C LYS A 51 -2.74 5.24 20.49
N GLY A 52 -1.97 5.70 19.51
CA GLY A 52 -0.69 5.10 19.09
C GLY A 52 -0.79 4.12 17.91
N ARG A 53 -1.99 3.87 17.38
CA ARG A 53 -2.13 3.02 16.18
C ARG A 53 -1.52 3.71 14.97
N ARG A 54 -0.89 2.93 14.10
CA ARG A 54 -0.19 3.44 12.92
C ARG A 54 -0.79 2.90 11.64
N LEU A 55 -0.97 3.81 10.68
CA LEU A 55 -1.34 3.51 9.31
C LEU A 55 -0.16 3.86 8.42
N ALA A 56 0.30 2.92 7.61
CA ALA A 56 1.32 3.17 6.59
C ALA A 56 0.74 2.92 5.19
N LEU A 57 1.02 3.86 4.29
CA LEU A 57 0.69 3.73 2.88
C LEU A 57 1.98 3.86 2.07
N TYR A 58 2.26 2.84 1.26
CA TYR A 58 3.35 2.82 0.30
C TYR A 58 2.75 2.84 -1.10
N ALA A 59 3.31 3.67 -1.98
CA ALA A 59 2.97 3.71 -3.40
C ALA A 59 4.26 3.68 -4.22
N LEU A 60 4.41 2.65 -5.06
CA LEU A 60 5.59 2.44 -5.91
C LEU A 60 5.19 2.50 -7.38
N LEU A 61 5.91 3.29 -8.15
CA LEU A 61 5.83 3.33 -9.61
C LEU A 61 6.80 2.32 -10.19
N PHE A 62 6.29 1.52 -11.12
CA PHE A 62 7.08 0.59 -11.90
C PHE A 62 7.25 1.09 -13.34
N PRO A 63 8.33 0.69 -14.03
CA PRO A 63 8.52 1.00 -15.45
C PRO A 63 7.38 0.49 -16.35
N SER A 64 6.69 -0.59 -15.95
CA SER A 64 5.55 -1.15 -16.67
C SER A 64 4.46 -1.74 -15.75
N PRO A 65 3.19 -1.84 -16.22
CA PRO A 65 2.13 -2.55 -15.49
C PRO A 65 2.41 -4.02 -15.19
N GLU A 66 3.16 -4.71 -16.07
CA GLU A 66 3.52 -6.12 -15.85
C GLU A 66 4.52 -6.26 -14.70
N GLU A 67 5.46 -5.34 -14.53
CA GLU A 67 6.39 -5.36 -13.41
C GLU A 67 5.68 -5.09 -12.07
N ALA A 68 4.74 -4.13 -12.04
CA ALA A 68 3.91 -3.91 -10.85
C ALA A 68 3.07 -5.16 -10.49
N LYS A 69 2.52 -5.84 -11.50
CA LYS A 69 1.78 -7.08 -11.33
C LYS A 69 2.65 -8.22 -10.80
N ASN A 70 3.85 -8.41 -11.34
CA ASN A 70 4.78 -9.44 -10.88
C ASN A 70 5.19 -9.19 -9.42
N CYS A 71 5.50 -7.94 -9.07
CA CYS A 71 5.80 -7.57 -7.69
C CYS A 71 4.62 -7.83 -6.74
N LEU A 72 3.39 -7.48 -7.15
CA LEU A 72 2.19 -7.80 -6.36
C LEU A 72 2.04 -9.30 -6.15
N GLN A 73 2.17 -10.10 -7.21
CA GLN A 73 2.05 -11.55 -7.12
C GLN A 73 3.09 -12.15 -6.18
N GLU A 74 4.31 -11.61 -6.17
CA GLU A 74 5.34 -12.02 -5.22
C GLU A 74 4.97 -11.66 -3.76
N ILE A 75 4.46 -10.45 -3.52
CA ILE A 75 3.96 -10.05 -2.20
C ILE A 75 2.84 -11.00 -1.74
N LEU A 76 1.85 -11.26 -2.58
CA LEU A 76 0.74 -12.15 -2.27
C LEU A 76 1.22 -13.59 -2.02
N ALA A 77 2.18 -14.07 -2.81
CA ALA A 77 2.76 -15.40 -2.62
C ALA A 77 3.50 -15.52 -1.27
N ARG A 78 4.23 -14.47 -0.85
CA ARG A 78 4.90 -14.41 0.45
C ARG A 78 3.93 -14.33 1.62
N LEU A 79 2.78 -13.68 1.42
CA LEU A 79 1.73 -13.59 2.44
C LEU A 79 1.00 -14.93 2.65
N GLY A 80 0.86 -15.75 1.60
CA GLY A 80 0.38 -17.12 1.70
C GLY A 80 -0.92 -17.26 2.50
N ASP A 81 -0.90 -18.05 3.57
CA ASP A 81 -2.05 -18.35 4.42
C ASP A 81 -2.58 -17.15 5.23
N TRP A 82 -1.85 -16.04 5.28
CA TRP A 82 -2.34 -14.80 5.90
C TRP A 82 -3.35 -14.06 5.02
N LEU A 83 -3.44 -14.40 3.73
CA LEU A 83 -4.45 -13.87 2.83
C LEU A 83 -5.83 -14.41 3.20
N TYR A 84 -6.79 -13.51 3.37
CA TYR A 84 -8.20 -13.88 3.52
C TYR A 84 -9.06 -13.43 2.35
N GLU A 85 -8.55 -12.53 1.51
CA GLU A 85 -9.09 -12.24 0.18
C GLU A 85 -7.91 -12.18 -0.79
N SER A 86 -8.01 -12.86 -1.93
CA SER A 86 -6.97 -12.88 -2.94
C SER A 86 -7.57 -12.84 -4.34
N HIS A 87 -7.04 -11.94 -5.14
CA HIS A 87 -7.34 -11.76 -6.55
C HIS A 87 -6.03 -11.50 -7.32
N PRO A 88 -6.00 -11.70 -8.64
CA PRO A 88 -4.78 -11.47 -9.44
C PRO A 88 -4.22 -10.04 -9.36
N GLU A 89 -5.05 -9.07 -8.96
CA GLU A 89 -4.69 -7.65 -8.93
C GLU A 89 -4.81 -7.00 -7.54
N ARG A 90 -5.22 -7.77 -6.53
CA ARG A 90 -5.31 -7.31 -5.13
C ARG A 90 -5.33 -8.46 -4.15
N GLY A 91 -4.96 -8.20 -2.90
CA GLY A 91 -5.20 -9.11 -1.80
C GLY A 91 -5.31 -8.37 -0.48
N HIS A 92 -6.09 -8.94 0.42
CA HIS A 92 -6.17 -8.52 1.81
C HIS A 92 -5.63 -9.62 2.71
N PHE A 93 -4.90 -9.21 3.73
CA PHE A 93 -4.22 -10.11 4.64
C PHE A 93 -4.35 -9.63 6.08
N TYR A 94 -4.27 -10.59 6.99
CA TYR A 94 -4.25 -10.32 8.43
C TYR A 94 -3.19 -11.19 9.10
N LEU A 95 -2.22 -10.53 9.74
CA LEU A 95 -1.18 -11.16 10.53
C LEU A 95 -1.60 -11.13 12.00
N GLU A 96 -2.13 -12.25 12.49
CA GLU A 96 -2.76 -12.33 13.81
C GLU A 96 -1.79 -12.10 14.97
N ARG A 97 -0.52 -12.54 14.85
CA ARG A 97 0.47 -12.37 15.93
C ARG A 97 0.93 -10.92 16.07
N GLU A 98 0.95 -10.19 14.96
CA GLU A 98 1.40 -8.80 14.86
C GLU A 98 0.24 -7.80 15.02
N ASN A 99 -1.01 -8.27 15.10
CA ASN A 99 -2.22 -7.45 15.02
C ASN A 99 -2.16 -6.46 13.85
N LEU A 100 -1.78 -6.96 12.67
CA LEU A 100 -1.57 -6.15 11.47
C LEU A 100 -2.57 -6.57 10.40
N ASP A 101 -3.40 -5.62 9.98
CA ASP A 101 -4.31 -5.78 8.84
C ASP A 101 -3.79 -4.97 7.66
N GLY A 102 -3.88 -5.52 6.45
CA GLY A 102 -3.33 -4.86 5.29
C GLY A 102 -3.99 -5.24 3.99
N ALA A 103 -3.74 -4.40 2.99
CA ALA A 103 -4.20 -4.59 1.64
C ALA A 103 -3.08 -4.23 0.67
N ALA A 104 -2.89 -5.04 -0.36
CA ALA A 104 -1.96 -4.78 -1.45
C ALA A 104 -2.73 -4.87 -2.77
N TRP A 105 -2.52 -3.92 -3.67
CA TRP A 105 -3.15 -3.96 -4.99
C TRP A 105 -2.30 -3.22 -6.02
N LYS A 106 -2.61 -3.46 -7.29
CA LYS A 106 -2.05 -2.67 -8.38
C LYS A 106 -3.09 -1.78 -9.03
N LYS A 107 -2.64 -0.64 -9.56
CA LYS A 107 -3.41 0.20 -10.48
C LYS A 107 -2.49 0.68 -11.58
N GLU A 108 -2.75 0.21 -12.81
CA GLU A 108 -1.85 0.44 -13.95
C GLU A 108 -0.40 0.02 -13.62
N GLY A 109 0.56 0.96 -13.63
CA GLY A 109 1.96 0.74 -13.24
C GLY A 109 2.29 1.05 -11.78
N ILE A 110 1.29 1.20 -10.92
CA ILE A 110 1.47 1.54 -9.51
C ILE A 110 1.14 0.33 -8.65
N LEU A 111 2.02 -0.01 -7.72
CA LEU A 111 1.74 -0.91 -6.61
C LEU A 111 1.42 -0.07 -5.37
N VAL A 112 0.36 -0.44 -4.66
CA VAL A 112 -0.02 0.20 -3.41
C VAL A 112 -0.06 -0.86 -2.30
N LEU A 113 0.54 -0.53 -1.16
CA LEU A 113 0.50 -1.33 0.06
C LEU A 113 0.00 -0.47 1.22
N LEU A 114 -1.09 -0.91 1.83
CA LEU A 114 -1.72 -0.29 2.99
C LEU A 114 -1.56 -1.22 4.19
N LEU A 115 -1.05 -0.70 5.31
CA LEU A 115 -0.81 -1.44 6.55
C LEU A 115 -1.41 -0.69 7.73
N LEU A 116 -2.19 -1.37 8.56
CA LEU A 116 -2.75 -0.84 9.80
C LEU A 116 -2.30 -1.72 10.98
N GLY A 117 -1.56 -1.12 11.90
CA GLY A 117 -1.15 -1.76 13.16
C GLY A 117 -2.24 -1.71 14.22
N GLU A 118 -2.18 -2.65 15.17
CA GLU A 118 -3.21 -2.84 16.20
C GLU A 118 -4.63 -2.93 15.60
N ALA A 119 -4.73 -3.59 14.45
CA ALA A 119 -5.95 -3.70 13.68
C ALA A 119 -6.72 -4.98 14.00
N LYS A 120 -8.02 -4.96 13.71
CA LYS A 120 -8.81 -6.17 13.50
C LYS A 120 -8.80 -6.53 12.02
N LYS A 121 -8.96 -7.83 11.73
CA LYS A 121 -9.12 -8.35 10.36
C LYS A 121 -10.20 -7.57 9.59
N GLY A 122 -9.84 -7.00 8.45
CA GLY A 122 -10.73 -6.24 7.57
C GLY A 122 -10.84 -4.74 7.86
N GLU A 123 -10.19 -4.25 8.92
CA GLU A 123 -10.29 -2.84 9.32
C GLU A 123 -9.53 -1.89 8.38
N ALA A 124 -8.42 -2.35 7.77
CA ALA A 124 -7.64 -1.54 6.84
C ALA A 124 -8.48 -1.11 5.62
N SER A 125 -9.49 -1.87 5.23
CA SER A 125 -10.39 -1.55 4.11
C SER A 125 -11.13 -0.21 4.29
N ALA A 126 -11.39 0.23 5.53
CA ALA A 126 -12.01 1.53 5.79
C ALA A 126 -11.15 2.71 5.31
N PHE A 127 -9.82 2.52 5.27
CA PHE A 127 -8.86 3.53 4.83
C PHE A 127 -8.69 3.60 3.31
N LEU A 128 -9.39 2.77 2.54
CA LEU A 128 -9.45 2.90 1.08
C LEU A 128 -10.33 4.09 0.66
N ALA A 129 -11.40 4.39 1.41
CA ALA A 129 -12.34 5.48 1.13
C ALA A 129 -11.67 6.88 1.00
N PRO A 130 -10.78 7.30 1.91
CA PRO A 130 -10.10 8.60 1.82
C PRO A 130 -9.00 8.67 0.77
N LEU A 131 -8.63 7.55 0.12
CA LEU A 131 -7.58 7.57 -0.89
C LEU A 131 -8.03 8.34 -2.16
N PRO A 132 -7.10 9.06 -2.82
CA PRO A 132 -7.37 9.64 -4.12
C PRO A 132 -7.65 8.52 -5.14
N GLU A 133 -8.46 8.83 -6.16
CA GLU A 133 -8.86 7.86 -7.17
C GLU A 133 -7.66 7.16 -7.83
N ALA A 134 -6.55 7.88 -8.06
CA ALA A 134 -5.33 7.30 -8.62
C ALA A 134 -4.73 6.14 -7.80
N LEU A 135 -5.01 6.07 -6.50
CA LEU A 135 -4.49 5.06 -5.58
C LEU A 135 -5.54 4.03 -5.16
N LYS A 136 -6.83 4.23 -5.42
CA LYS A 136 -7.88 3.28 -5.06
C LYS A 136 -7.80 2.00 -5.90
N PRO A 137 -8.11 0.81 -5.33
CA PRO A 137 -8.25 -0.41 -6.13
C PRO A 137 -9.35 -0.26 -7.19
N LEU A 138 -9.22 -1.01 -8.29
CA LEU A 138 -10.23 -1.08 -9.37
C LEU A 138 -11.52 -1.76 -8.91
#